data_AF-A0A091BYB0-F1
#
_entry.id   AF-A0A091BYB0-F1
#
_cell.length_a   1.000
_cell.length_b   1.000
_cell.length_c   1.000
_cell.angle_alpha   90.00
_cell.angle_beta   90.00
_cell.angle_gamma   90.00
#
_symmetry.space_group_name_H-M   'P 1'
#
loop_
_entity.id
_entity.type
_entity.pdbx_description
1 polymer ?
#
loop_
_entity_poly.entity_id
_entity_poly.type
_entity_poly.pdbx_seq_one_letter_code
_entity_poly.pdbx_strand_id
1 'polypeptide(L)' 'MTASNDEVLDSTKYYQAKDYMPTRTTSVEIKGGNHAGFGSYGAQKGDGSATISNKEQQIKISTYIVEWLDSLEEK' A
#
# COMPACT_ATOMS: atom_id res chain seq x y z
N MET A 1 2.93 -3.47 -0.57
CA MET A 1 1.66 -2.73 -0.71
C MET A 1 1.99 -1.26 -0.91
N THR A 2 1.41 -0.59 -1.91
CA THR A 2 1.55 0.87 -2.17
C THR A 2 0.17 1.51 -2.29
N ALA A 3 0.10 2.83 -2.47
CA ALA A 3 -1.14 3.55 -2.77
C ALA A 3 -0.94 4.48 -3.97
N SER A 4 -1.97 4.64 -4.81
CA SER A 4 -1.80 5.30 -6.13
C SER A 4 -1.58 6.81 -6.05
N ASN A 5 -1.97 7.44 -4.95
CA ASN A 5 -1.81 8.87 -4.72
C ASN A 5 -0.81 9.12 -3.57
N ASP A 6 0.08 8.15 -3.31
CA ASP A 6 1.23 8.35 -2.44
C ASP A 6 2.30 9.13 -3.21
N GLU A 7 2.44 10.41 -2.88
CA GLU A 7 3.47 11.29 -3.47
C GLU A 7 4.73 11.41 -2.58
N VAL A 8 4.74 10.74 -1.43
CA VAL A 8 5.91 10.65 -0.53
C VAL A 8 6.84 9.52 -0.98
N LEU A 9 6.29 8.45 -1.55
CA LEU A 9 7.04 7.32 -2.08
C LEU A 9 7.91 7.71 -3.29
N ASP A 10 9.22 7.46 -3.18
CA ASP A 10 10.12 7.50 -4.34
C ASP A 10 9.84 6.30 -5.26
N SER A 11 9.01 6.54 -6.28
CA SER A 11 8.58 5.50 -7.24
C SER A 11 9.75 4.87 -7.99
N THR A 12 10.80 5.64 -8.30
CA THR A 12 11.99 5.13 -9.00
C THR A 12 12.70 4.09 -8.15
N LYS A 13 12.96 4.40 -6.88
CA LYS A 13 13.57 3.45 -5.95
C LYS A 13 12.67 2.25 -5.69
N TYR A 14 11.36 2.46 -5.59
CA TYR A 14 10.41 1.37 -5.42
C TYR A 14 10.46 0.36 -6.58
N TYR A 15 10.47 0.82 -7.84
CA TYR A 15 10.56 -0.08 -8.99
C TYR A 15 11.91 -0.78 -9.08
N GLN A 16 13.01 -0.08 -8.80
CA GLN A 16 14.35 -0.70 -8.73
C GLN A 16 14.44 -1.75 -7.62
N ALA A 17 13.78 -1.54 -6.48
CA ALA A 17 13.80 -2.47 -5.37
C ALA A 17 13.12 -3.81 -5.70
N LYS A 18 12.21 -3.84 -6.68
CA LYS A 18 11.49 -5.07 -7.07
C LYS A 18 12.43 -6.15 -7.60
N ASP A 19 13.55 -5.77 -8.22
CA ASP A 19 14.54 -6.72 -8.73
C ASP A 19 15.23 -7.53 -7.62
N TYR A 20 15.20 -7.03 -6.38
CA TYR A 20 15.78 -7.69 -5.21
C TYR A 20 14.76 -8.52 -4.42
N MET A 21 13.49 -8.55 -4.84
CA MET A 21 12.43 -9.23 -4.11
C MET A 21 12.38 -10.72 -4.47
N PRO A 22 12.11 -11.62 -3.50
CA PRO A 22 11.85 -13.03 -3.80
C PRO A 22 10.71 -13.20 -4.81
N THR A 23 10.77 -14.24 -5.64
CA THR A 23 9.72 -14.55 -6.64
C THR A 23 8.32 -14.75 -6.04
N ARG A 24 8.25 -15.19 -4.78
CA ARG A 24 7.00 -15.35 -4.01
C ARG A 24 6.42 -14.04 -3.43
N THR A 25 6.95 -12.88 -3.80
CA THR A 25 6.50 -11.60 -3.28
C THR A 25 5.19 -11.16 -3.91
N THR A 26 4.16 -10.96 -3.10
CA THR A 26 2.89 -10.38 -3.55
C THR A 26 2.95 -8.85 -3.50
N SER A 27 2.68 -8.20 -4.62
CA SER A 27 2.57 -6.74 -4.72
C SER A 27 1.12 -6.33 -4.95
N VAL A 28 0.63 -5.38 -4.15
CA VAL A 28 -0.71 -4.80 -4.29
C VAL A 28 -0.62 -3.27 -4.19
N GLU A 29 -1.50 -2.58 -4.91
CA GLU A 29 -1.64 -1.12 -4.87
C GLU A 29 -3.08 -0.73 -4.52
N ILE A 30 -3.23 0.14 -3.52
CA ILE A 30 -4.52 0.70 -3.13
C ILE A 30 -4.82 1.89 -4.04
N LYS A 31 -5.71 1.66 -5.01
CA LYS A 31 -6.21 2.74 -5.88
C LYS A 31 -6.99 3.77 -5.07
N GLY A 32 -6.65 5.05 -5.28
CA GLY A 32 -7.23 6.20 -4.61
C GLY A 32 -6.70 6.48 -3.20
N GLY A 33 -5.85 5.62 -2.64
CA GLY A 33 -5.22 5.85 -1.34
C GLY A 33 -3.99 6.76 -1.45
N ASN A 34 -3.55 7.31 -0.32
CA ASN A 34 -2.33 8.13 -0.21
C ASN A 34 -1.39 7.63 0.90
N HIS A 35 -0.26 8.32 1.13
CA HIS A 35 0.73 7.92 2.14
C HIS A 35 0.16 7.94 3.57
N ALA A 36 -0.47 9.05 3.93
CA ALA A 36 -1.04 9.25 5.26
C ALA A 36 -2.09 8.20 5.64
N GLY A 37 -2.78 7.66 4.63
CA GLY A 37 -3.81 6.66 4.77
C GLY A 37 -3.33 5.32 5.34
N PHE A 38 -2.02 5.04 5.37
CA PHE A 38 -1.47 3.82 5.98
C PHE A 38 -1.46 3.85 7.51
N GLY A 39 -1.22 5.01 8.13
CA GLY A 39 -1.09 5.14 9.58
C GLY A 39 -2.13 6.06 10.24
N SER A 40 -3.10 6.56 9.46
CA SER A 40 -4.11 7.52 9.92
C SER A 40 -3.50 8.82 10.48
N TYR A 41 -2.41 9.29 9.85
CA TYR A 41 -1.65 10.46 10.29
C TYR A 41 -2.33 11.80 9.98
N GLY A 42 -3.46 11.79 9.26
CA GLY A 42 -4.04 12.99 8.68
C GLY A 42 -3.20 13.52 7.51
N ALA A 43 -3.61 14.64 6.90
CA ALA A 43 -2.92 15.17 5.73
C ALA A 43 -1.44 15.48 6.03
N GLN A 44 -0.53 15.02 5.16
CA GLN A 44 0.90 15.25 5.29
C GLN A 44 1.41 16.17 4.17
N LYS A 45 2.42 16.98 4.50
CA LYS A 45 3.05 17.88 3.52
C LYS A 45 3.80 17.06 2.47
N GLY A 46 3.48 17.27 1.20
CA GLY A 46 4.11 16.57 0.08
C GLY A 46 3.52 15.19 -0.21
N ASP A 47 2.45 14.80 0.49
CA ASP A 47 1.63 13.65 0.11
C ASP A 47 0.54 14.08 -0.87
N GLY A 48 0.06 13.12 -1.66
CA GLY A 48 -1.07 13.32 -2.56
C GLY A 48 -2.40 13.32 -1.79
N SER A 49 -3.43 13.84 -2.45
CA SER A 49 -4.79 13.79 -1.91
C SER A 49 -5.43 12.44 -2.22
N ALA A 50 -5.86 11.71 -1.19
CA ALA A 50 -6.64 10.48 -1.38
C ALA A 50 -8.02 10.78 -2.00
N THR A 51 -8.49 9.89 -2.86
CA THR A 51 -9.86 9.90 -3.41
C THR A 51 -10.80 8.93 -2.70
N ILE A 52 -10.26 8.09 -1.83
CA ILE A 52 -11.02 7.26 -0.88
C ILE A 52 -10.83 7.80 0.54
N SER A 53 -11.77 7.47 1.43
CA SER A 53 -11.64 7.81 2.84
C SER A 53 -10.50 7.01 3.50
N ASN A 54 -9.92 7.57 4.57
CA ASN A 54 -8.93 6.86 5.37
C ASN A 54 -9.49 5.51 5.90
N LYS A 55 -10.76 5.47 6.30
CA LYS A 55 -11.43 4.24 6.72
C LYS A 55 -11.45 3.18 5.61
N GLU A 56 -11.77 3.55 4.38
CA GLU A 56 -11.73 2.63 3.25
C GLU A 56 -10.33 2.12 2.96
N GLN A 57 -9.31 2.99 3.03
CA GLN A 57 -7.92 2.57 2.87
C GLN A 57 -7.50 1.59 3.98
N GLN A 58 -7.84 1.85 5.24
CA GLN A 58 -7.55 0.97 6.38
C GLN A 58 -8.24 -0.40 6.24
N ILE A 59 -9.50 -0.43 5.79
CA ILE A 59 -10.22 -1.69 5.53
C ILE A 59 -9.50 -2.48 4.43
N LYS A 60 -9.09 -1.84 3.33
CA LYS A 60 -8.33 -2.51 2.26
C LYS A 60 -7.00 -3.06 2.76
N ILE A 61 -6.26 -2.28 3.57
CA ILE A 61 -5.01 -2.72 4.20
C ILE A 61 -5.26 -3.99 5.03
N SER A 62 -6.24 -3.98 5.93
CA SER A 62 -6.53 -5.13 6.77
C SER A 62 -6.95 -6.35 5.96
N THR A 63 -7.80 -6.16 4.94
CA THR A 63 -8.24 -7.25 4.06
C THR A 63 -7.06 -7.89 3.34
N TYR A 64 -6.18 -7.10 2.70
CA TYR A 64 -5.04 -7.63 1.96
C TYR A 64 -4.02 -8.33 2.86
N ILE A 65 -3.84 -7.86 4.10
CA ILE A 65 -2.95 -8.53 5.07
C ILE A 65 -3.53 -9.89 5.47
N VAL A 66 -4.83 -9.95 5.79
CA VAL A 66 -5.51 -11.20 6.16
C VAL A 66 -5.48 -12.19 5.00
N GLU A 67 -5.87 -11.76 3.79
CA GLU A 67 -5.81 -12.61 2.59
C GLU A 67 -4.39 -13.12 2.31
N TRP A 68 -3.37 -12.28 2.52
CA TRP A 68 -1.98 -12.70 2.39
C TRP A 68 -1.61 -13.76 3.44
N LEU A 69 -1.99 -13.57 4.71
CA LEU A 69 -1.75 -14.54 5.78
C LEU A 69 -2.45 -15.88 5.48
N ASP A 70 -3.71 -15.85 5.07
CA ASP A 70 -4.48 -17.04 4.69
C ASP A 70 -3.83 -17.79 3.51
N SER A 71 -3.17 -17.07 2.60
CA SER A 71 -2.45 -17.68 1.47
C SER A 71 -1.15 -18.39 1.86
N LEU A 72 -0.63 -18.14 3.07
CA LEU A 72 0.57 -18.81 3.60
C LEU A 72 0.24 -20.15 4.25
N GLU A 73 -1.01 -20.34 4.70
CA GLU A 73 -1.46 -21.63 5.20
C GLU A 73 -1.66 -22.56 3.99
N GLU A 74 -0.65 -23.43 3.74
CA GLU A 74 -0.80 -24.53 2.79
C GLU A 74 -2.07 -25.31 3.15
N LYS A 75 -3.02 -25.41 2.22
CA LYS A 75 -4.10 -26.40 2.29
C LYS A 75 -3.58 -27.79 1.96
#